data_AF-A0A2D8R5P0-F1
#
_entry.id   AF-A0A2D8R5P0-F1
#
_cell.length_a   1.000
_cell.length_b   1.000
_cell.length_c   1.000
_cell.angle_alpha   90.00
_cell.angle_beta   90.00
_cell.angle_gamma   90.00
#
_symmetry.space_group_name_H-M   'P 1'
#
loop_
_entity.id
_entity.type
_entity.pdbx_description
1 polymer ?
#
loop_
_entity_poly.entity_id
_entity_poly.type
_entity_poly.pdbx_seq_one_letter_code
_entity_poly.pdbx_strand_id
1 'polypeptide(L)'
;MVVGSRVARSQAQQWLDDGGIQASEVMAGPVPANPFARDVVVQGTDRYYFLRVDWLAAEQIRPYAPSIAIGDITAVVKAALTAPKIQGTRHWLRFPIYEVNETPNGYQVLISDARFSRRLGGLGAVRVDLDQQLNVK
;
A
#
# COMPACT_ATOMS: atom_id res chain seq x y z
N MET A 1 6.03 20.38 -4.31
CA MET A 1 4.62 20.84 -4.34
C MET A 1 3.82 20.21 -3.19
N VAL A 2 3.83 20.79 -1.99
CA VAL A 2 3.06 20.26 -0.85
C VAL A 2 1.58 20.63 -0.95
N VAL A 3 1.27 21.83 -1.45
CA VAL A 3 -0.10 22.35 -1.56
C VAL A 3 -0.96 21.49 -2.49
N GLY A 4 -0.47 21.17 -3.70
CA GLY A 4 -1.23 20.35 -4.66
C GLY A 4 -1.55 18.94 -4.14
N SER A 5 -0.66 18.31 -3.37
CA SER A 5 -0.95 17.02 -2.74
C SER A 5 -1.99 17.13 -1.63
N ARG A 6 -2.00 18.21 -0.84
CA ARG A 6 -3.04 18.43 0.17
C ARG A 6 -4.41 18.63 -0.47
N VAL A 7 -4.49 19.42 -1.55
CA VAL A 7 -5.73 19.64 -2.30
C VAL A 7 -6.24 18.33 -2.90
N ALA A 8 -5.38 17.57 -3.59
CA ALA A 8 -5.76 16.28 -4.17
C ALA A 8 -6.22 15.28 -3.11
N ARG A 9 -5.55 15.22 -1.95
CA ARG A 9 -5.98 14.37 -0.83
C ARG A 9 -7.40 14.74 -0.37
N SER A 10 -7.68 16.03 -0.18
CA SER A 10 -9.00 16.51 0.26
C SER A 10 -10.08 16.19 -0.77
N GLN A 11 -9.80 16.40 -2.06
CA GLN A 11 -10.74 16.11 -3.14
C GLN A 11 -11.01 14.60 -3.27
N ALA A 12 -9.97 13.77 -3.15
CA ALA A 12 -10.13 12.33 -3.16
C ALA A 12 -10.92 11.85 -1.93
N GLN A 13 -10.69 12.41 -0.74
CA GLN A 13 -11.48 12.09 0.45
C GLN A 13 -12.96 12.40 0.23
N GLN A 14 -13.29 13.60 -0.25
CA GLN A 14 -14.68 13.97 -0.53
C GLN A 14 -15.33 13.01 -1.55
N TRP A 15 -14.61 12.68 -2.63
CA TRP A 15 -15.09 11.76 -3.65
C TRP A 15 -15.34 10.34 -3.10
N LEU A 16 -14.50 9.87 -2.17
CA LEU A 16 -14.69 8.60 -1.47
C LEU A 16 -15.91 8.63 -0.56
N ASP A 17 -16.08 9.73 0.19
CA ASP A 17 -17.21 9.91 1.11
C ASP A 17 -18.54 9.95 0.34
N ASP A 18 -18.59 10.68 -0.77
CA ASP A 18 -19.76 10.74 -1.67
C ASP A 18 -20.06 9.36 -2.29
N GLY A 19 -19.02 8.56 -2.53
CA GLY A 19 -19.11 7.17 -3.01
C GLY A 19 -19.38 6.13 -1.93
N GLY A 20 -19.48 6.53 -0.65
CA GLY A 20 -19.72 5.63 0.48
C GLY A 20 -18.53 4.74 0.86
N ILE A 21 -17.31 5.06 0.42
CA ILE A 21 -16.10 4.30 0.74
C ILE A 21 -15.45 4.89 1.99
N GLN A 22 -15.43 4.13 3.08
CA GLN A 22 -14.74 4.53 4.31
C GLN A 22 -13.23 4.35 4.17
N ALA A 23 -12.51 5.47 4.05
CA ALA A 23 -11.05 5.48 4.01
C ALA A 23 -10.46 5.78 5.39
N SER A 24 -9.56 4.93 5.86
CA SER A 24 -8.79 5.18 7.09
C SER A 24 -7.57 6.05 6.86
N GLU A 25 -6.98 5.96 5.67
CA GLU A 25 -5.83 6.77 5.27
C GLU A 25 -5.86 7.10 3.78
N VAL A 26 -5.50 8.34 3.42
CA VAL A 26 -5.43 8.79 2.03
C VAL A 26 -4.11 9.52 1.81
N MET A 27 -3.30 9.08 0.87
CA MET A 27 -2.03 9.73 0.52
C MET A 27 -2.05 10.16 -0.94
N ALA A 28 -1.65 11.41 -1.21
CA ALA A 28 -1.51 11.94 -2.57
C ALA A 28 -0.03 12.22 -2.89
N GLY A 29 0.48 11.59 -3.94
CA GLY A 29 1.83 11.75 -4.47
C GLY A 29 1.87 12.49 -5.81
N PRO A 30 3.01 13.10 -6.16
CA PRO A 30 3.20 13.72 -7.46
C PRO A 30 3.24 12.68 -8.59
N VAL A 31 2.75 13.04 -9.77
CA VAL A 31 2.94 12.26 -11.01
C VAL A 31 4.16 12.83 -11.75
N PRO A 32 5.15 12.00 -12.14
CA PRO A 32 6.29 12.46 -12.91
C PRO A 32 5.87 13.18 -14.19
N ALA A 33 6.52 14.32 -14.48
CA ALA A 33 6.26 15.16 -15.66
C ALA A 33 4.82 15.69 -15.83
N ASN A 34 3.93 15.49 -14.86
CA ASN A 34 2.57 16.06 -14.88
C ASN A 34 2.26 16.80 -13.57
N PRO A 35 2.45 18.14 -13.52
CA PRO A 35 2.19 18.91 -12.30
C PRO A 35 0.69 19.01 -11.98
N PHE A 36 -0.19 18.75 -12.96
CA PHE A 36 -1.65 18.82 -12.84
C PHE A 36 -2.32 17.49 -12.46
N ALA A 37 -1.52 16.45 -12.22
CA ALA A 37 -2.03 15.16 -11.78
C ALA A 37 -1.39 14.70 -10.47
N ARG A 38 -2.17 13.99 -9.65
CA ARG A 38 -1.72 13.32 -8.43
C ARG A 38 -2.21 11.88 -8.41
N ASP A 39 -1.30 10.97 -8.09
CA ASP A 39 -1.66 9.60 -7.77
C ASP A 39 -2.02 9.55 -6.30
N VAL A 40 -3.16 8.95 -6.00
CA VAL A 40 -3.73 8.85 -4.66
C VAL A 40 -3.85 7.38 -4.29
N VAL A 41 -3.25 7.03 -3.15
CA VAL A 41 -3.40 5.71 -2.53
C VAL A 41 -4.36 5.86 -1.36
N VAL A 42 -5.37 5.01 -1.31
CA VAL A 42 -6.43 5.01 -0.31
C VAL A 42 -6.38 3.69 0.41
N GLN A 43 -6.34 3.72 1.74
CA GLN A 43 -6.55 2.56 2.58
C GLN A 43 -8.02 2.49 2.98
N GLY A 44 -8.73 1.51 2.44
CA GLY A 44 -10.04 1.10 2.92
C GLY A 44 -9.92 0.06 4.04
N THR A 45 -11.02 -0.64 4.33
CA THR A 45 -11.08 -1.60 5.43
C THR A 45 -10.19 -2.82 5.21
N ASP A 46 -10.25 -3.43 4.02
CA ASP A 46 -9.55 -4.67 3.66
C ASP A 46 -8.69 -4.53 2.38
N ARG A 47 -8.80 -3.40 1.69
CA ARG A 47 -8.14 -3.15 0.41
C ARG A 47 -7.53 -1.76 0.30
N TYR A 48 -6.49 -1.67 -0.51
CA TYR A 48 -5.96 -0.43 -1.04
C TYR A 48 -6.60 -0.10 -2.39
N TYR A 49 -7.01 1.15 -2.57
CA TYR A 49 -7.51 1.69 -3.83
C TYR A 49 -6.54 2.72 -4.40
N PHE A 50 -6.54 2.82 -5.73
CA PHE A 50 -5.61 3.66 -6.48
C PHE A 50 -6.40 4.62 -7.35
N LEU A 51 -6.46 5.88 -6.93
CA LEU A 51 -7.17 6.94 -7.62
C LEU A 51 -6.17 7.90 -8.26
N ARG A 52 -6.58 8.54 -9.34
CA ARG A 52 -5.85 9.66 -9.94
C ARG A 52 -6.74 10.88 -9.88
N VAL A 53 -6.19 11.96 -9.35
CA VAL A 53 -6.74 13.31 -9.47
C VAL A 53 -6.03 13.99 -10.63
N ASP A 54 -6.74 14.36 -11.67
CA ASP A 54 -6.24 15.07 -12.86
C ASP A 54 -7.13 16.29 -13.11
N TRP A 55 -6.61 17.48 -12.78
CA TRP A 55 -7.40 18.72 -12.85
C TRP A 55 -7.70 19.17 -14.28
N LEU A 56 -7.08 18.57 -15.30
CA LEU A 56 -7.30 18.90 -16.71
C LEU A 56 -8.19 17.87 -17.43
N ALA A 57 -8.51 16.75 -16.77
CA ALA A 57 -9.38 15.74 -17.33
C ALA A 57 -10.87 16.10 -17.17
N ALA A 58 -11.72 15.62 -18.09
CA ALA A 58 -13.17 15.77 -18.00
C ALA A 58 -13.74 15.10 -16.75
N GLU A 59 -13.24 13.90 -16.43
CA GLU A 59 -13.46 13.23 -15.16
C GLU A 59 -12.21 13.42 -14.30
N GLN A 60 -12.30 14.35 -13.33
CA GLN A 60 -11.13 14.77 -12.57
C GLN A 60 -10.61 13.71 -11.62
N ILE A 61 -11.46 12.81 -11.11
CA ILE A 61 -11.09 11.78 -10.14
C ILE A 61 -11.57 10.44 -10.66
N ARG A 62 -10.64 9.50 -10.81
CA ARG A 62 -10.96 8.15 -11.30
C ARG A 62 -9.99 7.09 -10.78
N PRO A 63 -10.45 5.84 -10.60
CA PRO A 63 -9.54 4.71 -10.42
C PRO A 63 -8.61 4.55 -11.62
N TYR A 64 -7.31 4.32 -11.38
CA TYR A 64 -6.33 4.09 -12.45
C TYR A 64 -5.64 2.72 -12.38
N ALA A 65 -5.88 1.96 -11.32
CA ALA A 65 -5.39 0.60 -11.16
C ALA A 65 -6.38 -0.25 -10.34
N PRO A 66 -6.35 -1.59 -10.49
CA PRO A 66 -7.14 -2.49 -9.65
C PRO A 66 -6.81 -2.33 -8.17
N SER A 67 -7.82 -2.50 -7.31
CA SER A 67 -7.60 -2.53 -5.86
C SER A 67 -6.86 -3.78 -5.42
N ILE A 68 -6.06 -3.66 -4.37
CA ILE A 68 -5.22 -4.75 -3.84
C ILE A 68 -5.66 -5.05 -2.40
N ALA A 69 -5.76 -6.33 -2.04
CA ALA A 69 -6.03 -6.72 -0.65
C ALA A 69 -4.84 -6.35 0.25
N ILE A 70 -5.10 -5.82 1.44
CA ILE A 70 -4.06 -5.51 2.44
C ILE A 70 -3.35 -6.80 2.88
N GLY A 71 -4.13 -7.88 2.97
CA GLY A 71 -3.70 -9.17 3.52
C GLY A 71 -3.90 -9.23 5.03
N ASP A 72 -4.10 -10.43 5.56
CA ASP A 72 -4.36 -10.63 6.98
C ASP A 72 -3.09 -10.51 7.81
N ILE A 73 -3.20 -9.83 8.96
CA ILE A 73 -2.11 -9.74 9.94
C ILE A 73 -2.14 -10.99 10.84
N THR A 74 -1.68 -12.10 10.28
CA THR A 74 -1.58 -13.40 10.97
C THR A 74 -0.42 -13.44 11.96
N ALA A 75 -0.33 -14.50 12.79
CA ALA A 75 0.81 -14.72 13.68
C ALA A 75 2.15 -14.79 12.90
N VAL A 76 2.12 -15.38 11.71
CA VAL A 76 3.28 -15.48 10.80
C VAL A 76 3.74 -14.09 10.35
N VAL A 77 2.81 -13.22 9.93
CA VAL A 77 3.12 -11.83 9.53
C VAL A 77 3.67 -11.04 10.72
N LYS A 78 3.08 -11.19 11.92
CA LYS A 78 3.56 -10.53 13.14
C LYS A 78 5.00 -10.93 13.46
N ALA A 79 5.32 -12.22 13.40
CA ALA A 79 6.69 -12.72 13.58
C ALA A 79 7.65 -12.15 12.52
N ALA A 80 7.24 -12.13 11.25
CA ALA A 80 8.04 -11.53 10.19
C ALA A 80 8.31 -10.04 10.39
N LEU A 81 7.34 -9.27 10.90
CA LEU A 81 7.48 -7.85 11.23
C LEU A 81 8.42 -7.59 12.44
N THR A 82 8.67 -8.60 13.27
CA THR A 82 9.65 -8.53 14.35
C THR A 82 11.06 -8.96 13.94
N ALA A 83 11.24 -9.46 12.71
CA ALA A 83 12.55 -9.89 12.24
C ALA A 83 13.56 -8.71 12.22
N PRO A 84 14.82 -8.92 12.65
CA PRO A 84 15.82 -7.84 12.67
C PRO A 84 16.02 -7.20 11.29
N LYS A 85 16.03 -8.02 10.23
CA LYS A 85 16.28 -7.58 8.85
C LYS A 85 15.24 -6.62 8.28
N ILE A 86 14.03 -6.55 8.85
CA ILE A 86 12.99 -5.62 8.37
C ILE A 86 12.84 -4.37 9.23
N GLN A 87 13.51 -4.25 10.38
CA GLN A 87 13.27 -3.11 11.31
C GLN A 87 13.52 -1.75 10.65
N GLY A 88 14.56 -1.63 9.82
CA GLY A 88 14.82 -0.41 9.06
C GLY A 88 13.70 -0.09 8.06
N THR A 89 13.33 -1.06 7.22
CA THR A 89 12.27 -0.90 6.21
C THR A 89 10.91 -0.67 6.84
N ARG A 90 10.62 -1.28 7.99
CA ARG A 90 9.35 -1.17 8.71
C ARG A 90 8.99 0.28 9.02
N HIS A 91 9.98 1.13 9.31
CA HIS A 91 9.75 2.56 9.56
C HIS A 91 9.26 3.33 8.31
N TRP A 92 9.58 2.81 7.12
CA TRP A 92 9.22 3.44 5.86
C TRP A 92 7.92 2.90 5.27
N LEU A 93 7.41 1.77 5.76
CA LEU A 93 6.13 1.20 5.34
C LEU A 93 4.99 2.12 5.76
N ARG A 94 4.20 2.58 4.79
CA ARG A 94 2.99 3.40 5.01
C ARG A 94 1.74 2.64 4.60
N PHE A 95 1.80 1.92 3.48
CA PHE A 95 0.69 1.10 2.98
C PHE A 95 1.18 -0.33 2.78
N PRO A 96 1.45 -1.07 3.88
CA PRO A 96 2.05 -2.39 3.79
C PRO A 96 1.09 -3.42 3.17
N ILE A 97 1.62 -4.27 2.30
CA ILE A 97 0.93 -5.44 1.75
C ILE A 97 1.69 -6.68 2.19
N TYR A 98 0.95 -7.73 2.58
CA TYR A 98 1.51 -8.98 3.06
C TYR A 98 1.07 -10.16 2.19
N GLU A 99 2.01 -11.05 1.92
CA GLU A 99 1.74 -12.37 1.34
C GLU A 99 2.48 -13.42 2.14
N VAL A 100 1.76 -14.47 2.54
CA VAL A 100 2.32 -15.60 3.27
C VAL A 100 2.24 -16.82 2.38
N ASN A 101 3.41 -17.39 2.11
CA ASN A 101 3.55 -18.64 1.39
C ASN A 101 4.04 -19.72 2.35
N GLU A 102 3.25 -20.78 2.50
CA GLU A 102 3.66 -21.96 3.28
C GLU A 102 4.71 -22.75 2.49
N THR A 103 5.71 -23.25 3.20
CA THR A 103 6.79 -24.06 2.64
C THR A 103 6.94 -25.34 3.46
N PRO A 104 7.55 -26.42 2.93
CA PRO A 104 7.76 -27.65 3.70
C PRO A 104 8.50 -27.43 5.02
N ASN A 105 9.31 -26.37 5.11
CA ASN A 105 10.18 -26.11 6.25
C ASN A 105 9.70 -24.93 7.13
N GLY A 106 8.51 -24.36 6.90
CA GLY A 106 8.02 -23.18 7.62
C GLY A 106 7.31 -22.21 6.69
N TYR A 107 7.58 -20.91 6.81
CA TYR A 107 6.83 -19.88 6.10
C TYR A 107 7.75 -18.90 5.39
N GLN A 108 7.32 -18.43 4.23
CA GLN A 108 7.92 -17.30 3.55
C GLN A 108 6.94 -16.14 3.54
N VAL A 109 7.32 -15.02 4.15
CA VAL A 109 6.53 -13.80 4.16
C VAL A 109 7.14 -12.78 3.22
N LEU A 110 6.36 -12.34 2.23
CA LEU A 110 6.71 -11.20 1.38
C LEU A 110 5.99 -9.96 1.91
N ILE A 111 6.75 -8.89 2.11
CA ILE A 111 6.27 -7.62 2.66
C ILE A 111 6.63 -6.53 1.66
N SER A 112 5.65 -5.82 1.14
CA SER A 112 5.85 -4.69 0.22
C SER A 112 5.03 -3.48 0.63
N ASP A 113 5.16 -2.37 -0.10
CA ASP A 113 4.36 -1.16 0.10
C ASP A 113 3.60 -0.82 -1.18
N ALA A 114 2.29 -0.62 -1.05
CA ALA A 114 1.36 -0.36 -2.14
C ALA A 114 1.71 0.90 -2.95
N ARG A 115 2.46 1.85 -2.36
CA ARG A 115 2.93 3.05 -3.06
C ARG A 115 3.91 2.75 -4.19
N PHE A 116 4.72 1.71 -4.03
CA PHE A 116 5.82 1.42 -4.95
C PHE A 116 5.57 0.18 -5.78
N SER A 117 4.99 -0.86 -5.18
CA SER A 117 4.67 -2.08 -5.89
C SER A 117 3.22 -2.46 -5.71
N ARG A 118 2.57 -2.68 -6.85
CA ARG A 118 1.21 -3.19 -6.95
C ARG A 118 1.15 -4.70 -7.13
N ARG A 119 2.31 -5.37 -7.13
CA ARG A 119 2.46 -6.83 -7.17
C ARG A 119 3.49 -7.25 -6.12
N LEU A 120 3.17 -8.29 -5.36
CA LEU A 120 4.10 -8.89 -4.40
C LEU A 120 5.22 -9.62 -5.15
N GLY A 121 6.46 -9.53 -4.65
CA GLY A 121 7.65 -10.11 -5.30
C GLY A 121 8.42 -9.21 -6.27
N GLY A 122 8.00 -7.95 -6.48
CA GLY A 122 8.72 -6.95 -7.28
C GLY A 122 9.80 -6.17 -6.51
N LEU A 123 10.44 -5.19 -7.17
CA LEU A 123 11.36 -4.25 -6.52
C LEU A 123 10.66 -3.54 -5.35
N GLY A 124 11.34 -3.49 -4.20
CA GLY A 124 10.79 -2.90 -2.97
C GLY A 124 10.00 -3.87 -2.08
N ALA A 125 9.97 -5.17 -2.40
CA ALA A 125 9.51 -6.21 -1.48
C ALA A 125 10.66 -6.74 -0.61
N VAL A 126 10.40 -6.95 0.68
CA VAL A 126 11.28 -7.63 1.63
C VAL A 126 10.77 -9.05 1.83
N ARG A 127 11.69 -10.01 1.81
CA ARG A 127 11.40 -11.42 2.10
C ARG A 127 11.88 -11.77 3.51
N VAL A 128 11.00 -12.42 4.26
CA VAL A 128 11.32 -12.97 5.57
C VAL A 128 10.93 -14.45 5.60
N ASP A 129 11.93 -15.31 5.65
CA ASP A 129 11.74 -16.75 5.87
C ASP A 129 11.74 -17.07 7.36
N LEU A 130 10.76 -17.87 7.78
CA LEU A 130 10.53 -18.33 9.14
C LEU A 130 10.51 -19.87 9.18
N ASP A 131 10.90 -20.45 10.31
CA ASP A 131 10.67 -21.87 10.59
C ASP A 131 9.23 -22.16 11.07
N GLN A 132 8.92 -23.42 11.37
CA GLN A 132 7.59 -23.81 11.86
C GLN A 132 7.29 -23.24 13.26
N GLN A 133 8.32 -22.88 14.02
CA GLN A 133 8.24 -22.24 15.32
C GLN A 133 8.21 -20.71 15.23
N LEU A 134 8.11 -20.15 14.02
CA LEU A 134 8.10 -18.72 13.71
C LEU A 134 9.40 -17.96 14.05
N ASN A 135 10.53 -18.68 14.16
CA ASN A 135 11.84 -18.04 14.27
C ASN A 135 12.38 -17.68 12.89
N VAL A 136 13.14 -16.60 12.82
CA VAL A 136 13.82 -16.16 11.59
C VAL A 136 14.91 -17.15 11.22
N LYS A 137 14.96 -17.53 9.95
CA LYS A 137 16.08 -18.21 9.31
C LYS A 137 16.97 -17.16 8.63
#